data_AF-A0AAI9W9X5-F1
#
_entry.id   AF-A0AAI9W9X5-F1
#
_cell.length_a   1.000
_cell.length_b   1.000
_cell.length_c   1.000
_cell.angle_alpha   90.00
_cell.angle_beta   90.00
_cell.angle_gamma   90.00
#
_symmetry.space_group_name_H-M   'P 1'
#
loop_
_entity.id
_entity.type
_entity.pdbx_description
1 polymer ?
#
loop_
_entity_poly.entity_id
_entity_poly.type
_entity_poly.pdbx_seq_one_letter_code
_entity_poly.pdbx_strand_id
1 'polypeptide(L)'
;MKRVTTLLALSFVFLSACANDVEKSNSISAVELTEKERAILTTTSDKSFVFDFSINSEYKEVSVWVEKYQSGTLIEEIVGSLSAEAEGNGTIIFATSKLENDGEKQTFNIGISSNGHTGSVSNIEINPEDLVDMASVWGQLEGEKKSIDDELVLANISYSNDQVISSLSTDFFNDVENHIDELAQYDLVYLLKAEFKK
;
A
#
# COMPACT_ATOMS: atom_id res chain seq x y z
N MET A 1 -40.96 -28.51 -65.97
CA MET A 1 -41.31 -27.31 -65.15
C MET A 1 -41.62 -27.81 -63.75
N LYS A 2 -41.13 -27.31 -62.61
CA LYS A 2 -40.16 -26.28 -62.23
C LYS A 2 -39.70 -26.68 -60.80
N ARG A 3 -38.38 -26.73 -60.62
CA ARG A 3 -37.57 -26.29 -59.46
C ARG A 3 -37.77 -26.97 -58.09
N VAL A 4 -36.81 -27.86 -57.84
CA VAL A 4 -36.14 -28.15 -56.56
C VAL A 4 -35.72 -26.84 -55.88
N THR A 5 -35.99 -26.72 -54.57
CA THR A 5 -35.31 -25.76 -53.69
C THR A 5 -35.06 -26.39 -52.33
N THR A 6 -33.84 -26.92 -52.21
CA THR A 6 -33.09 -27.21 -50.99
C THR A 6 -32.94 -25.93 -50.16
N LEU A 7 -33.19 -25.97 -48.86
CA LEU A 7 -32.61 -24.99 -47.93
C LEU A 7 -32.33 -25.67 -46.58
N LEU A 8 -31.14 -26.25 -46.54
CA LEU A 8 -30.41 -26.66 -45.35
C LEU A 8 -29.87 -25.39 -44.69
N ALA A 9 -30.62 -24.82 -43.73
CA ALA A 9 -30.12 -23.74 -42.88
C ALA A 9 -29.31 -24.36 -41.74
N LEU A 10 -28.02 -24.54 -42.01
CA LEU A 10 -27.01 -24.98 -41.06
C LEU A 10 -26.74 -23.83 -40.08
N SER A 11 -27.44 -23.82 -38.94
CA SER A 11 -27.13 -22.93 -37.82
C SER A 11 -25.79 -23.34 -37.20
N PHE A 12 -24.69 -22.77 -37.73
CA PHE A 12 -23.43 -22.67 -37.00
C PHE A 12 -23.64 -21.66 -35.86
N VAL A 13 -23.97 -22.18 -34.68
CA VAL A 13 -23.82 -21.44 -33.43
C VAL A 13 -22.32 -21.36 -33.17
N PHE A 14 -21.69 -20.28 -33.64
CA PHE A 14 -20.38 -19.90 -33.17
C PHE A 14 -20.54 -19.51 -31.70
N LEU A 15 -20.17 -20.44 -30.81
CA LEU A 15 -19.81 -20.11 -29.43
C LEU A 15 -18.59 -19.20 -29.51
N SER A 16 -18.82 -17.89 -29.64
CA SER A 16 -17.84 -16.90 -29.20
C SER A 16 -17.71 -17.07 -27.70
N ALA A 17 -16.74 -17.89 -27.30
CA ALA A 17 -16.14 -17.77 -25.99
C ALA A 17 -15.59 -16.34 -25.92
N CYS A 18 -16.28 -15.46 -25.20
CA CYS A 18 -15.66 -14.28 -24.64
C CYS A 18 -14.60 -14.79 -23.66
N ALA A 19 -13.42 -15.10 -24.18
CA ALA A 19 -12.19 -15.08 -23.39
C ALA A 19 -12.00 -13.62 -22.99
N ASN A 20 -12.70 -13.20 -21.94
CA ASN A 20 -12.27 -12.08 -21.14
C ASN A 20 -11.09 -12.59 -20.31
N ASP A 21 -9.97 -12.88 -20.99
CA ASP A 21 -8.66 -12.75 -20.37
C ASP A 21 -8.45 -11.25 -20.20
N VAL A 22 -9.19 -10.67 -19.25
CA VAL A 22 -8.77 -9.41 -18.64
C VAL A 22 -7.50 -9.81 -17.93
N GLU A 23 -6.35 -9.53 -18.55
CA GLU A 23 -5.08 -9.56 -17.84
C GLU A 23 -5.33 -8.87 -16.50
N LYS A 24 -5.17 -9.62 -15.41
CA LYS A 24 -5.30 -9.06 -14.07
C LYS A 24 -4.30 -7.90 -14.01
N SER A 25 -4.76 -6.66 -14.05
CA SER A 25 -3.85 -5.53 -13.91
C SER A 25 -3.26 -5.54 -12.51
N ASN A 26 -1.99 -5.16 -12.42
CA ASN A 26 -1.33 -4.95 -11.14
C ASN A 26 -2.07 -3.90 -10.35
N SER A 27 -2.20 -4.11 -9.05
CA SER A 27 -3.05 -3.25 -8.26
C SER A 27 -2.91 -3.39 -6.77
N ILE A 28 -3.28 -2.33 -6.06
CA ILE A 28 -3.31 -2.27 -4.59
C ILE A 28 -4.47 -1.41 -4.09
N SER A 29 -5.00 -1.76 -2.92
CA SER A 29 -6.09 -1.02 -2.25
C SER A 29 -6.01 -1.19 -0.75
N ALA A 30 -6.35 -0.14 0.00
CA ALA A 30 -6.52 -0.25 1.45
C ALA A 30 -7.67 -1.21 1.81
N VAL A 31 -7.49 -1.96 2.90
CA VAL A 31 -8.45 -2.94 3.38
C VAL A 31 -9.40 -2.30 4.40
N GLU A 32 -10.70 -2.53 4.21
CA GLU A 32 -11.69 -2.24 5.24
C GLU A 32 -11.65 -3.34 6.32
N LEU A 33 -10.98 -3.04 7.43
CA LEU A 33 -10.81 -3.98 8.53
C LEU A 33 -12.13 -4.33 9.22
N THR A 34 -12.35 -5.62 9.45
CA THR A 34 -13.40 -6.10 10.35
C THR A 34 -13.15 -5.64 11.79
N GLU A 35 -14.19 -5.69 12.63
CA GLU A 35 -14.07 -5.36 14.06
C GLU A 35 -12.99 -6.19 14.76
N LYS A 36 -12.88 -7.46 14.40
CA LYS A 36 -11.89 -8.38 14.97
C LYS A 36 -10.47 -8.01 14.56
N GLU A 37 -10.22 -7.77 13.27
CA GLU A 37 -8.90 -7.37 12.77
C GLU A 37 -8.47 -6.03 13.36
N ARG A 38 -9.40 -5.08 13.41
CA ARG A 38 -9.17 -3.78 14.06
C ARG A 38 -8.80 -3.93 15.53
N ALA A 39 -9.54 -4.74 16.29
CA ALA A 39 -9.26 -4.97 17.70
C ALA A 39 -7.87 -5.60 17.94
N ILE A 40 -7.44 -6.52 17.05
CA ILE A 40 -6.09 -7.10 17.11
C ILE A 40 -5.05 -5.99 16.89
N LEU A 41 -5.15 -5.26 15.78
CA LEU A 41 -4.16 -4.25 15.40
C LEU A 41 -4.07 -3.10 16.42
N THR A 42 -5.19 -2.57 16.91
CA THR A 42 -5.18 -1.48 17.92
C THR A 42 -4.62 -1.91 19.27
N THR A 43 -4.63 -3.22 19.56
CA THR A 43 -4.07 -3.75 20.81
C THR A 43 -2.56 -3.89 20.71
N THR A 44 -2.05 -4.37 19.57
CA THR A 44 -0.65 -4.75 19.37
C THR A 44 0.22 -3.65 18.77
N SER A 45 -0.39 -2.60 18.22
CA SER A 45 0.29 -1.58 17.41
C SER A 45 -0.19 -0.19 17.79
N ASP A 46 0.63 0.83 17.51
CA ASP A 46 0.22 2.24 17.62
C ASP A 46 -0.51 2.67 16.35
N LYS A 47 0.15 2.54 15.20
CA LYS A 47 -0.42 2.79 13.87
C LYS A 47 -0.35 1.51 13.06
N SER A 48 -1.34 1.27 12.22
CA SER A 48 -1.39 0.11 11.35
C SER A 48 -2.09 0.42 10.04
N PHE A 49 -1.54 -0.06 8.94
CA PHE A 49 -2.11 0.02 7.60
C PHE A 49 -2.11 -1.38 6.96
N VAL A 50 -3.19 -1.71 6.26
CA VAL A 50 -3.35 -3.01 5.62
C VAL A 50 -3.83 -2.78 4.20
N PHE A 51 -3.12 -3.39 3.24
CA PHE A 51 -3.42 -3.27 1.82
C PHE A 51 -3.51 -4.64 1.18
N ASP A 52 -4.54 -4.84 0.37
CA ASP A 52 -4.60 -5.99 -0.52
C ASP A 52 -3.99 -5.61 -1.86
N PHE A 53 -3.23 -6.54 -2.43
CA PHE A 53 -2.67 -6.40 -3.76
C PHE A 53 -3.03 -7.57 -4.67
N SER A 54 -2.96 -7.31 -5.96
CA SER A 54 -3.08 -8.32 -7.02
C SER A 54 -2.02 -8.03 -8.06
N ILE A 55 -1.11 -8.97 -8.28
CA ILE A 55 -0.09 -8.91 -9.32
C ILE A 55 -0.40 -9.88 -10.45
N ASN A 56 0.00 -9.50 -11.66
CA ASN A 56 -0.10 -10.33 -12.85
C ASN A 56 1.07 -11.33 -12.92
N SER A 57 1.02 -12.27 -13.88
CA SER A 57 2.02 -13.34 -13.99
C SER A 57 3.42 -12.87 -14.41
N GLU A 58 3.58 -11.65 -14.91
CA GLU A 58 4.89 -11.06 -15.24
C GLU A 58 5.66 -10.62 -14.02
N TYR A 59 4.98 -10.30 -12.91
CA TYR A 59 5.60 -9.84 -11.68
C TYR A 59 5.79 -11.01 -10.71
N LYS A 60 6.89 -10.97 -9.96
CA LYS A 60 7.35 -12.05 -9.07
C LYS A 60 7.65 -11.60 -7.66
N GLU A 61 7.83 -10.31 -7.44
CA GLU A 61 8.19 -9.77 -6.14
C GLU A 61 7.38 -8.52 -5.82
N VAL A 62 7.03 -8.38 -4.55
CA VAL A 62 6.51 -7.15 -3.96
C VAL A 62 7.59 -6.58 -3.04
N SER A 63 7.98 -5.33 -3.27
CA SER A 63 8.86 -4.56 -2.40
C SER A 63 8.05 -3.52 -1.66
N VAL A 64 8.32 -3.38 -0.36
CA VAL A 64 7.72 -2.35 0.51
C VAL A 64 8.85 -1.71 1.32
N TRP A 65 8.87 -0.39 1.40
CA TRP A 65 9.87 0.34 2.19
C TRP A 65 9.30 1.62 2.80
N VAL A 66 10.08 2.19 3.72
CA VAL A 66 9.75 3.45 4.40
C VAL A 66 10.82 4.49 4.09
N GLU A 67 10.39 5.61 3.52
CA GLU A 67 11.19 6.83 3.37
C GLU A 67 10.96 7.76 4.56
N LYS A 68 11.98 8.56 4.91
CA LYS A 68 11.94 9.55 5.99
C LYS A 68 12.26 10.94 5.47
N TYR A 69 11.37 11.86 5.77
CA TYR A 69 11.45 13.26 5.40
C TYR A 69 11.52 14.14 6.64
N GLN A 70 12.34 15.18 6.61
CA GLN A 70 12.42 16.21 7.63
C GLN A 70 12.16 17.57 6.98
N SER A 71 11.13 18.28 7.47
CA SER A 71 10.70 19.58 6.92
C SER A 71 10.60 19.58 5.39
N GLY A 72 9.97 18.54 4.84
CA GLY A 72 9.77 18.35 3.39
C GLY A 72 10.99 17.88 2.60
N THR A 73 12.14 17.66 3.25
CA THR A 73 13.36 17.15 2.59
C THR A 73 13.56 15.67 2.89
N LEU A 74 13.78 14.85 1.86
CA LEU A 74 14.14 13.44 2.04
C LEU A 74 15.51 13.36 2.74
N ILE A 75 15.55 12.75 3.92
CA ILE A 75 16.78 12.59 4.71
C ILE A 75 17.26 11.14 4.74
N GLU A 76 16.35 10.17 4.54
CA GLU A 76 16.69 8.75 4.47
C GLU A 76 15.72 8.01 3.54
N GLU A 77 16.27 7.36 2.51
CA GLU A 77 15.48 6.67 1.48
C GLU A 77 14.91 5.33 1.97
N ILE A 78 15.61 4.63 2.84
CA ILE A 78 15.20 3.31 3.34
C ILE A 78 15.49 3.21 4.84
N VAL A 79 14.50 3.51 5.67
CA VAL A 79 14.54 3.26 7.12
C VAL A 79 14.23 1.79 7.44
N GLY A 80 13.42 1.16 6.59
CA GLY A 80 13.09 -0.25 6.69
C GLY A 80 12.48 -0.73 5.38
N SER A 81 12.79 -1.96 4.98
CA SER A 81 12.28 -2.54 3.75
C SER A 81 12.07 -4.04 3.86
N LEU A 82 11.13 -4.55 3.07
CA LEU A 82 10.88 -5.96 2.85
C LEU A 82 10.58 -6.20 1.38
N SER A 83 11.33 -7.10 0.78
CA SER A 83 11.02 -7.71 -0.51
C SER A 83 10.61 -9.16 -0.27
N ALA A 84 9.54 -9.60 -0.90
CA ALA A 84 9.12 -11.00 -0.86
C ALA A 84 8.56 -11.46 -2.21
N GLU A 85 8.84 -12.72 -2.56
CA GLU A 85 8.20 -13.36 -3.70
C GLU A 85 6.68 -13.37 -3.51
N ALA A 86 5.95 -13.07 -4.59
CA ALA A 86 4.51 -13.00 -4.60
C ALA A 86 3.95 -13.61 -5.89
N GLU A 87 2.71 -14.08 -5.82
CA GLU A 87 1.99 -14.62 -6.96
C GLU A 87 0.50 -14.36 -6.80
N GLY A 88 -0.10 -13.72 -7.79
CA GLY A 88 -1.53 -13.43 -7.78
C GLY A 88 -1.91 -12.44 -6.70
N ASN A 89 -2.72 -12.86 -5.72
CA ASN A 89 -3.24 -11.97 -4.70
C ASN A 89 -2.46 -12.11 -3.39
N GLY A 90 -2.29 -11.01 -2.67
CA GLY A 90 -1.68 -11.00 -1.35
C GLY A 90 -2.05 -9.77 -0.54
N THR A 91 -1.42 -9.65 0.62
CA THR A 91 -1.67 -8.58 1.58
C THR A 91 -0.34 -8.01 2.09
N ILE A 92 -0.25 -6.69 2.17
CA ILE A 92 0.81 -5.94 2.84
C ILE A 92 0.25 -5.45 4.18
N ILE A 93 1.01 -5.65 5.25
CA ILE A 93 0.70 -5.15 6.58
C ILE A 93 1.87 -4.28 7.03
N PHE A 94 1.59 -3.04 7.39
CA PHE A 94 2.51 -2.16 8.08
C PHE A 94 1.99 -1.87 9.48
N ALA A 95 2.85 -1.93 10.49
CA ALA A 95 2.48 -1.57 11.84
C ALA A 95 3.64 -0.97 12.62
N THR A 96 3.37 0.09 13.38
CA THR A 96 4.31 0.64 14.34
C THR A 96 4.08 0.08 15.74
N SER A 97 5.15 -0.15 16.50
CA SER A 97 5.03 -0.43 17.92
C SER A 97 4.59 0.82 18.69
N LYS A 98 3.94 0.63 19.83
CA LYS A 98 3.79 1.70 20.82
C LYS A 98 5.18 2.15 21.27
N LEU A 99 5.38 3.46 21.39
CA LEU A 99 6.60 4.02 21.94
C LEU A 99 6.69 3.61 23.43
N GLU A 100 7.75 2.90 23.82
CA GLU A 100 8.01 2.48 25.21
C GLU A 100 9.34 3.04 25.68
N ASN A 101 9.39 3.60 26.91
CA ASN A 101 10.54 4.30 27.52
C ASN A 101 11.04 5.46 26.66
N ASP A 102 11.05 6.68 27.20
CA ASP A 102 11.60 7.93 26.61
C ASP A 102 11.13 8.37 25.20
N GLY A 103 10.46 7.53 24.42
CA GLY A 103 9.95 7.89 23.09
C GLY A 103 10.99 7.83 21.97
N GLU A 104 12.25 7.49 22.29
CA GLU A 104 13.36 7.58 21.34
C GLU A 104 13.34 6.47 20.28
N LYS A 105 12.50 5.44 20.45
CA LYS A 105 12.48 4.26 19.55
C LYS A 105 11.09 3.88 19.12
N GLN A 106 10.92 3.76 17.80
CA GLN A 106 9.73 3.18 17.18
C GLN A 106 10.14 1.94 16.40
N THR A 107 9.37 0.85 16.49
CA THR A 107 9.59 -0.31 15.64
C THR A 107 8.64 -0.26 14.44
N PHE A 108 9.19 -0.32 13.23
CA PHE A 108 8.42 -0.53 12.00
C PHE A 108 8.37 -2.01 11.65
N ASN A 109 7.17 -2.56 11.65
CA ASN A 109 6.91 -3.94 11.26
C ASN A 109 6.28 -3.95 9.88
N ILE A 110 6.94 -4.63 8.94
CA ILE A 110 6.45 -4.81 7.57
C ILE A 110 6.22 -6.29 7.36
N GLY A 111 5.05 -6.67 6.86
CA GLY A 111 4.69 -8.02 6.50
C GLY A 111 4.14 -8.07 5.08
N ILE A 112 4.54 -9.07 4.31
CA ILE A 112 3.99 -9.38 2.98
C ILE A 112 3.54 -10.83 3.01
N SER A 113 2.25 -11.07 2.75
CA SER A 113 1.68 -12.41 2.66
C SER A 113 1.12 -12.65 1.26
N SER A 114 1.53 -13.74 0.62
CA SER A 114 1.08 -14.14 -0.71
C SER A 114 1.17 -15.65 -0.86
N ASN A 115 0.18 -16.27 -1.50
CA ASN A 115 0.16 -17.71 -1.81
C ASN A 115 0.54 -18.61 -0.59
N GLY A 116 0.01 -18.29 0.60
CA GLY A 116 0.26 -19.04 1.82
C GLY A 116 1.64 -18.86 2.46
N HIS A 117 2.50 -18.03 1.87
CA HIS A 117 3.81 -17.66 2.42
C HIS A 117 3.73 -16.25 3.00
N THR A 118 4.45 -16.01 4.10
CA THR A 118 4.52 -14.70 4.73
C THR A 118 5.97 -14.36 5.05
N GLY A 119 6.46 -13.26 4.50
CA GLY A 119 7.70 -12.61 4.91
C GLY A 119 7.40 -11.48 5.90
N SER A 120 8.29 -11.25 6.86
CA SER A 120 8.16 -10.12 7.78
C SER A 120 9.52 -9.61 8.24
N VAL A 121 9.61 -8.31 8.51
CA VAL A 121 10.78 -7.66 9.12
C VAL A 121 10.32 -6.67 10.19
N SER A 122 11.14 -6.51 11.21
CA SER A 122 10.99 -5.47 12.24
C SER A 122 12.26 -4.63 12.24
N ASN A 123 12.11 -3.34 11.95
CA ASN A 123 13.21 -2.37 11.96
C ASN A 123 13.02 -1.40 13.12
N ILE A 124 14.06 -1.18 13.92
CA ILE A 124 14.04 -0.20 15.00
C ILE A 124 14.50 1.13 14.40
N GLU A 125 13.63 2.11 14.45
CA GLU A 125 13.91 3.48 14.06
C GLU A 125 14.22 4.32 15.31
N ILE A 126 15.32 5.08 15.25
CA ILE A 126 15.71 6.01 16.30
C ILE A 126 15.14 7.39 15.95
N ASN A 127 14.23 7.84 16.79
CA ASN A 127 13.52 9.08 16.62
C ASN A 127 14.22 10.23 17.37
N PRO A 128 13.89 11.48 17.03
CA PRO A 128 14.17 12.62 17.91
C PRO A 128 13.65 12.35 19.34
N GLU A 129 14.40 12.79 20.36
CA GLU A 129 14.06 12.59 21.78
C GLU A 129 12.67 13.14 22.15
N ASP A 130 12.16 14.12 21.39
CA ASP A 130 10.88 14.79 21.61
C ASP A 130 9.71 14.21 20.79
N LEU A 131 9.90 13.14 20.02
CA LEU A 131 8.84 12.59 19.16
C LEU A 131 7.57 12.20 19.96
N VAL A 132 7.73 11.78 21.21
CA VAL A 132 6.60 11.43 22.11
C VAL A 132 5.72 12.64 22.46
N ASP A 133 6.29 13.84 22.45
CA ASP A 133 5.59 15.08 22.77
C ASP A 133 4.97 15.76 21.53
N MET A 134 5.34 15.30 20.33
CA MET A 134 4.85 15.82 19.06
C MET A 134 3.42 15.35 18.77
N ALA A 135 2.62 16.24 18.17
CA ALA A 135 1.35 15.84 17.59
C ALA A 135 1.60 14.91 16.40
N SER A 136 0.75 13.89 16.23
CA SER A 136 0.85 12.97 15.09
C SER A 136 -0.47 12.83 14.35
N VAL A 137 -0.40 12.81 13.02
CA VAL A 137 -1.48 12.44 12.11
C VAL A 137 -0.98 11.36 11.18
N TRP A 138 -1.91 10.55 10.69
CA TRP A 138 -1.60 9.50 9.74
C TRP A 138 -2.72 9.38 8.73
N GLY A 139 -2.36 8.92 7.55
CA GLY A 139 -3.28 8.70 6.45
C GLY A 139 -2.79 7.56 5.57
N GLN A 140 -3.70 7.06 4.74
CA GLN A 140 -3.37 6.02 3.77
C GLN A 140 -4.04 6.33 2.44
N LEU A 141 -3.59 5.65 1.41
CA LEU A 141 -4.22 5.62 0.11
C LEU A 141 -5.68 5.18 0.27
N GLU A 142 -6.62 6.07 -0.07
CA GLU A 142 -8.06 5.80 -0.03
C GLU A 142 -8.64 5.66 -1.44
N GLY A 143 -9.81 5.02 -1.52
CA GLY A 143 -10.59 4.89 -2.75
C GLY A 143 -10.46 3.54 -3.44
N GLU A 144 -10.83 3.51 -4.72
CA GLU A 144 -10.84 2.29 -5.52
C GLU A 144 -9.41 1.76 -5.78
N LYS A 145 -9.37 0.47 -6.09
CA LYS A 145 -8.18 -0.29 -6.49
C LYS A 145 -7.32 0.48 -7.50
N LYS A 146 -6.11 0.88 -7.08
CA LYS A 146 -5.18 1.65 -7.91
C LYS A 146 -4.33 0.71 -8.75
N SER A 147 -4.16 1.04 -10.03
CA SER A 147 -3.15 0.39 -10.87
C SER A 147 -1.77 0.82 -10.40
N ILE A 148 -0.82 -0.10 -10.42
CA ILE A 148 0.56 0.16 -10.03
C ILE A 148 1.48 -0.48 -11.06
N ASP A 149 2.10 0.38 -11.86
CA ASP A 149 3.09 -0.01 -12.87
C ASP A 149 4.51 0.33 -12.40
N ASP A 150 4.64 1.30 -11.48
CA ASP A 150 5.87 1.79 -10.85
C ASP A 150 5.68 1.91 -9.31
N GLU A 151 6.45 2.77 -8.64
CA GLU A 151 6.33 3.01 -7.20
C GLU A 151 5.00 3.72 -6.82
N LEU A 152 4.44 3.37 -5.66
CA LEU A 152 3.25 4.00 -5.12
C LEU A 152 3.38 4.27 -3.62
N VAL A 153 2.98 5.47 -3.19
CA VAL A 153 2.86 5.81 -1.76
C VAL A 153 1.55 5.23 -1.21
N LEU A 154 1.66 4.39 -0.20
CA LEU A 154 0.55 3.70 0.43
C LEU A 154 0.05 4.39 1.69
N ALA A 155 0.94 4.95 2.49
CA ALA A 155 0.58 5.58 3.76
C ALA A 155 1.59 6.65 4.18
N ASN A 156 1.15 7.54 5.07
CA ASN A 156 2.02 8.47 5.78
C ASN A 156 1.81 8.36 7.29
N ILE A 157 2.89 8.66 8.02
CA ILE A 157 2.85 9.04 9.43
C ILE A 157 3.60 10.36 9.55
N SER A 158 2.90 11.39 9.99
CA SER A 158 3.43 12.75 10.05
C SER A 158 3.41 13.26 11.49
N TYR A 159 4.51 13.85 11.93
CA TYR A 159 4.70 14.41 13.26
C TYR A 159 5.03 15.90 13.18
N SER A 160 4.49 16.67 14.12
CA SER A 160 4.88 18.07 14.29
C SER A 160 4.92 18.52 15.75
N ASN A 161 5.80 19.48 16.01
CA ASN A 161 5.83 20.26 17.25
C ASN A 161 4.64 21.21 17.40
N ASP A 162 3.92 21.49 16.31
CA ASP A 162 2.69 22.27 16.36
C ASP A 162 1.57 21.46 17.01
N GLN A 163 0.83 22.09 17.94
CA GLN A 163 -0.24 21.41 18.70
C GLN A 163 -1.47 21.07 17.85
N VAL A 164 -1.65 21.73 16.70
CA VAL A 164 -2.77 21.52 15.80
C VAL A 164 -2.22 21.29 14.40
N ILE A 165 -2.33 20.05 13.94
CA ILE A 165 -1.92 19.65 12.59
C ILE A 165 -3.09 19.00 11.85
N SER A 166 -3.16 19.26 10.55
CA SER A 166 -4.07 18.59 9.62
C SER A 166 -3.38 17.38 9.00
N SER A 167 -4.14 16.39 8.57
CA SER A 167 -3.63 15.32 7.70
C SER A 167 -3.26 15.88 6.32
N LEU A 168 -2.41 15.15 5.60
CA LEU A 168 -2.17 15.38 4.17
C LEU A 168 -3.48 15.37 3.40
N SER A 169 -3.51 16.10 2.28
CA SER A 169 -4.67 16.12 1.40
C SER A 169 -4.95 14.74 0.82
N THR A 170 -6.21 14.48 0.45
CA THR A 170 -6.57 13.23 -0.25
C THR A 170 -5.87 13.12 -1.61
N ASP A 171 -5.53 14.26 -2.22
CA ASP A 171 -4.86 14.33 -3.51
C ASP A 171 -3.38 13.95 -3.42
N PHE A 172 -2.75 14.09 -2.25
CA PHE A 172 -1.36 13.69 -2.01
C PHE A 172 -1.08 12.25 -2.48
N PHE A 173 -1.94 11.30 -2.15
CA PHE A 173 -1.76 9.89 -2.52
C PHE A 173 -2.04 9.60 -4.01
N ASN A 174 -2.74 10.50 -4.69
CA ASN A 174 -3.07 10.36 -6.12
C ASN A 174 -2.04 11.02 -7.02
N ASP A 175 -1.34 12.05 -6.52
CA ASP A 175 -0.41 12.87 -7.27
C ASP A 175 0.73 13.37 -6.37
N VAL A 176 1.53 12.42 -5.88
CA VAL A 176 2.60 12.68 -4.90
C VAL A 176 3.59 13.73 -5.43
N GLU A 177 3.94 13.68 -6.71
CA GLU A 177 4.93 14.59 -7.29
C GLU A 177 4.49 16.06 -7.23
N ASN A 178 3.21 16.35 -7.48
CA ASN A 178 2.67 17.71 -7.44
C ASN A 178 2.27 18.17 -6.03
N HIS A 179 2.28 17.27 -5.05
CA HIS A 179 1.86 17.53 -3.67
C HIS A 179 2.96 17.24 -2.63
N ILE A 180 4.19 16.94 -3.07
CA ILE A 180 5.30 16.59 -2.16
C ILE A 180 5.68 17.75 -1.23
N ASP A 181 5.35 18.98 -1.61
CA ASP A 181 5.58 20.18 -0.80
C ASP A 181 4.69 20.23 0.45
N GLU A 182 3.57 19.48 0.50
CA GLU A 182 2.75 19.33 1.71
C GLU A 182 3.57 18.76 2.88
N LEU A 183 4.59 17.95 2.60
CA LEU A 183 5.47 17.38 3.62
C LEU A 183 6.24 18.44 4.41
N ALA A 184 6.43 19.64 3.86
CA ALA A 184 7.12 20.73 4.53
C ALA A 184 6.34 21.32 5.71
N GLN A 185 5.04 20.98 5.84
CA GLN A 185 4.20 21.38 6.96
C GLN A 185 4.50 20.61 8.26
N TYR A 186 5.29 19.54 8.17
CA TYR A 186 5.60 18.67 9.29
C TYR A 186 7.10 18.68 9.59
N ASP A 187 7.45 18.50 10.85
CA ASP A 187 8.82 18.37 11.28
C ASP A 187 9.43 17.04 10.82
N LEU A 188 8.62 15.97 10.84
CA LEU A 188 9.04 14.61 10.46
C LEU A 188 7.90 13.88 9.75
N VAL A 189 8.18 13.26 8.61
CA VAL A 189 7.22 12.40 7.89
C VAL A 189 7.86 11.09 7.49
N TYR A 190 7.13 10.00 7.73
CA TYR A 190 7.43 8.69 7.18
C TYR A 190 6.45 8.37 6.06
N LEU A 191 6.95 8.03 4.88
CA LEU A 191 6.14 7.54 3.77
C LEU A 191 6.35 6.05 3.58
N LEU A 192 5.27 5.28 3.64
CA LEU A 192 5.27 3.86 3.26
C LEU A 192 5.04 3.77 1.76
N LYS A 193 5.96 3.12 1.06
CA LYS A 193 5.91 2.93 -0.40
C LYS A 193 5.95 1.46 -0.78
N ALA A 194 5.44 1.16 -1.96
CA ALA A 194 5.53 -0.16 -2.55
C ALA A 194 5.79 -0.12 -4.05
N GLU A 195 6.37 -1.19 -4.56
CA GLU A 195 6.64 -1.44 -5.98
C GLU A 195 6.49 -2.94 -6.25
N PHE A 196 6.06 -3.30 -7.47
CA PHE A 196 6.10 -4.68 -7.92
C PHE A 196 7.24 -4.88 -8.92
N LYS A 197 7.98 -5.98 -8.80
CA LYS A 197 9.13 -6.30 -9.67
C LYS A 197 8.90 -7.57 -10.48
N LYS A 198 9.47 -7.59 -11.69
CA LYS A 198 9.43 -8.71 -12.65
C LYS A 198 10.46 -9.79 -12.34
#